data_AF-A0A959ANA7-F1
#
_entry.id   AF-A0A959ANA7-F1
#
_cell.length_a   1.000
_cell.length_b   1.000
_cell.length_c   1.000
_cell.angle_alpha   90.00
_cell.angle_beta   90.00
_cell.angle_gamma   90.00
#
_symmetry.space_group_name_H-M   'P 1'
#
loop_
_entity.id
_entity.type
_entity.pdbx_description
1 polymer ?
#
loop_
_entity_poly.entity_id
_entity_poly.type
_entity_poly.pdbx_seq_one_letter_code
_entity_poly.pdbx_strand_id
1 'polypeptide(L)'
;ASSFMERRFITTSYRFTGLDDRFTTYFAKYFKWDRDYNLQWDLTKALKFNFNALASSIIDEPDERRIRDDASIENFEQYRNDSIWSNIKKLGRPKLYNHSISANYTLPIRYLPYMDWVNIRAQYSAEYAWEAASLVVDSLGNVIRNSQNRQINADLNFEKLYDQFGYLKKINRPARQKARGRGNNTRDSGDKKDDL
;
A
#
# COMPACT_ATOMS: atom_id res chain seq x y z
N ALA A 1 0.24 0.48 11.92
CA ALA A 1 -0.85 1.49 11.91
C ALA A 1 -0.54 2.53 12.98
N SER A 2 -0.74 3.81 12.67
CA SER A 2 -0.58 4.92 13.59
C SER A 2 -1.85 5.76 13.61
N SER A 3 -2.03 6.53 14.68
CA SER A 3 -3.22 7.36 14.88
C SER A 3 -2.79 8.64 15.58
N PHE A 4 -3.23 9.77 15.06
CA PHE A 4 -2.95 11.08 15.60
C PHE A 4 -4.25 11.85 15.82
N MET A 5 -4.41 12.37 17.04
CA MET A 5 -5.56 13.18 17.42
C MET A 5 -5.07 14.58 17.77
N GLU A 6 -5.70 15.58 17.18
CA GLU A 6 -5.43 16.98 17.46
C GLU A 6 -6.72 17.67 17.87
N ARG A 7 -6.75 18.19 19.10
CA ARG A 7 -7.86 18.98 19.62
C ARG A 7 -7.38 20.41 19.86
N ARG A 8 -8.03 21.38 19.22
CA ARG A 8 -7.86 22.82 19.42
C ARG A 8 -9.18 23.42 19.87
N PHE A 9 -9.09 24.27 20.89
CA PHE A 9 -10.21 25.01 21.44
C PHE A 9 -9.81 26.47 21.60
N ILE A 10 -10.52 27.37 20.95
CA ILE A 10 -10.26 28.81 20.97
C ILE A 10 -11.54 29.50 21.42
N THR A 11 -11.41 30.42 22.37
CA THR A 11 -12.49 31.26 22.86
C THR A 11 -12.19 32.71 22.54
N THR A 12 -13.14 33.41 21.94
CA THR A 12 -13.04 34.84 21.64
C THR A 12 -14.23 35.55 22.26
N SER A 13 -13.98 36.50 23.16
CA SER A 13 -15.03 37.25 23.86
C SER A 13 -14.87 38.76 23.65
N TYR A 14 -15.96 39.42 23.27
CA TYR A 14 -16.00 40.87 23.08
C TYR A 14 -16.52 41.58 24.34
N ARG A 15 -15.67 42.41 24.95
CA ARG A 15 -15.94 42.99 26.29
C ARG A 15 -16.61 44.38 26.28
N PHE A 16 -16.88 44.97 25.11
CA PHE A 16 -17.31 46.38 24.97
C PHE A 16 -18.72 46.58 24.39
N THR A 17 -19.56 45.54 24.35
CA THR A 17 -20.87 45.61 23.67
C THR A 17 -22.02 46.02 24.58
N GLY A 18 -21.85 46.02 25.91
CA GLY A 18 -22.94 46.18 26.87
C GLY A 18 -23.98 45.04 26.85
N LEU A 19 -23.71 43.97 26.09
CA LEU A 19 -24.54 42.78 25.98
C LEU A 19 -24.03 41.70 26.95
N ASP A 20 -24.93 40.80 27.33
CA ASP A 20 -24.62 39.61 28.13
C ASP A 20 -23.50 38.78 27.46
N ASP A 21 -22.56 38.27 28.27
CA ASP A 21 -21.40 37.47 27.88
C ASP A 21 -21.75 36.27 26.97
N ARG A 22 -22.99 35.78 27.08
CA ARG A 22 -23.54 34.71 26.23
C ARG A 22 -23.59 35.08 24.75
N PHE A 23 -23.81 36.35 24.42
CA PHE A 23 -23.88 36.84 23.03
C PHE A 23 -22.54 37.35 22.51
N THR A 24 -21.55 37.55 23.38
CA THR A 24 -20.24 38.11 23.02
C THR A 24 -19.13 37.09 22.94
N THR A 25 -19.32 35.88 23.49
CA THR A 25 -18.28 34.85 23.61
C THR A 25 -18.45 33.74 22.59
N TYR A 26 -17.59 33.69 21.58
CA TYR A 26 -17.55 32.69 20.52
C TYR A 26 -16.55 31.57 20.83
N PHE A 27 -16.92 30.34 20.46
CA PHE A 27 -16.09 29.16 20.64
C PHE A 27 -15.77 28.54 19.28
N ALA A 28 -14.49 28.40 18.96
CA ALA A 28 -14.03 27.66 17.80
C ALA A 28 -13.39 26.34 18.26
N LYS A 29 -13.99 25.23 17.84
CA LYS A 29 -13.56 23.87 18.18
C LYS A 29 -13.05 23.17 16.92
N TYR A 30 -11.88 22.55 17.02
CA TYR A 30 -11.32 21.72 15.96
C TYR A 30 -10.73 20.46 16.57
N PHE A 31 -11.43 19.33 16.40
CA PHE A 31 -10.97 18.04 16.89
C PHE A 31 -10.82 17.08 15.72
N LYS A 32 -9.59 16.95 15.23
CA LYS A 32 -9.24 16.09 14.10
C LYS A 32 -8.69 14.75 14.59
N TRP A 33 -9.03 13.69 13.89
CA TRP A 33 -8.49 12.36 14.08
C TRP A 33 -8.02 11.79 12.73
N ASP A 34 -6.70 11.69 12.58
CA ASP A 34 -6.05 11.06 11.43
C ASP A 34 -5.57 9.66 11.80
N ARG A 35 -5.89 8.68 10.95
CA ARG A 35 -5.49 7.28 11.11
C ARG A 35 -4.78 6.82 9.85
N ASP A 36 -3.57 6.32 10.03
CA ASP A 36 -2.73 5.77 8.98
C ASP A 36 -2.58 4.26 9.17
N TYR A 37 -2.96 3.52 8.13
CA TYR A 37 -2.86 2.08 8.06
C TYR A 37 -1.85 1.73 6.99
N ASN A 38 -0.82 0.98 7.38
CA ASN A 38 0.14 0.40 6.47
C ASN A 38 0.28 -1.08 6.84
N LEU A 39 -0.08 -1.94 5.89
CA LEU A 39 0.00 -3.39 6.00
C LEU A 39 0.76 -3.90 4.79
N GLN A 40 1.91 -4.48 5.07
CA GLN A 40 2.71 -5.21 4.10
C GLN A 40 2.71 -6.68 4.50
N TRP A 41 2.22 -7.55 3.62
CA TRP A 41 2.10 -8.97 3.86
C TRP A 41 2.57 -9.80 2.67
N ASP A 42 3.61 -10.59 2.89
CA ASP A 42 4.01 -11.65 1.99
C ASP A 42 3.16 -12.91 2.25
N LEU A 43 2.01 -13.01 1.56
CA LEU A 43 1.08 -14.14 1.69
C LEU A 43 1.73 -15.46 1.25
N THR A 44 2.55 -15.42 0.19
CA THR A 44 3.38 -16.55 -0.24
C THR A 44 4.69 -16.03 -0.83
N LYS A 45 5.66 -16.92 -1.12
CA LYS A 45 6.89 -16.56 -1.87
C LYS A 45 6.60 -15.92 -3.24
N ALA A 46 5.44 -16.22 -3.81
CA ALA A 46 4.99 -15.75 -5.12
C ALA A 46 4.02 -14.56 -5.03
N LEU A 47 3.41 -14.31 -3.87
CA LEU A 47 2.33 -13.33 -3.69
C LEU A 47 2.66 -12.35 -2.59
N LYS A 48 2.90 -11.09 -2.97
CA LYS A 48 3.11 -9.97 -2.05
C LYS A 48 1.91 -9.04 -2.10
N PHE A 49 1.38 -8.68 -0.94
CA PHE A 49 0.22 -7.82 -0.79
C PHE A 49 0.58 -6.62 0.07
N ASN A 50 0.29 -5.42 -0.44
CA ASN A 50 0.45 -4.16 0.27
C ASN A 50 -0.91 -3.46 0.32
N PHE A 51 -1.27 -2.96 1.50
CA PHE A 51 -2.44 -2.15 1.74
C PHE A 51 -2.04 -0.91 2.55
N ASN A 52 -2.27 0.26 1.97
CA ASN A 52 -2.13 1.52 2.68
C ASN A 52 -3.49 2.22 2.72
N ALA A 53 -3.87 2.78 3.86
CA ALA A 53 -5.07 3.58 3.97
C ALA A 53 -4.88 4.76 4.90
N LEU A 54 -5.39 5.91 4.50
CA LEU A 54 -5.47 7.13 5.28
C LEU A 54 -6.94 7.47 5.54
N ALA A 55 -7.33 7.52 6.80
CA ALA A 55 -8.67 7.93 7.21
C ALA A 55 -8.58 9.19 8.08
N SER A 56 -9.11 10.30 7.57
CA SER A 56 -9.22 11.56 8.30
C SER A 56 -10.68 11.81 8.71
N SER A 57 -10.89 12.10 9.98
CA SER A 57 -12.21 12.26 10.57
C SER A 57 -12.21 13.43 11.56
N ILE A 58 -13.39 14.02 11.78
CA ILE A 58 -13.58 15.07 12.79
C ILE A 58 -14.40 14.47 13.94
N ILE A 59 -13.98 14.71 15.17
CA ILE A 59 -14.76 14.38 16.36
C ILE A 59 -15.70 15.54 16.64
N ASP A 60 -17.00 15.25 16.60
CA ASP A 60 -18.00 16.27 16.86
C ASP A 60 -18.15 16.49 18.37
N GLU A 61 -18.02 17.73 18.79
CA GLU A 61 -18.23 18.16 20.18
C GLU A 61 -19.55 18.91 20.28
N PRO A 62 -20.27 18.80 21.41
CA PRO A 62 -21.49 19.57 21.60
C PRO A 62 -21.19 21.07 21.69
N ASP A 63 -22.14 21.89 21.26
CA ASP A 63 -22.02 23.35 21.36
C ASP A 63 -21.90 23.78 22.82
N GLU A 64 -20.83 24.51 23.13
CA GLU A 64 -20.48 24.94 24.48
C GLU A 64 -21.51 25.91 25.07
N ARG A 65 -22.17 26.73 24.24
CA ARG A 65 -23.24 27.62 24.71
C ARG A 65 -24.47 26.80 25.06
N ARG A 66 -24.90 25.94 24.14
CA ARG A 66 -26.11 25.15 24.27
C ARG A 66 -26.08 24.24 25.49
N ILE A 67 -24.94 23.63 25.82
CA ILE A 67 -24.82 22.77 27.02
C ILE A 67 -24.75 23.55 28.33
N ARG A 68 -24.39 24.84 28.31
CA ARG A 68 -24.33 25.70 29.50
C ARG A 68 -25.66 26.36 29.81
N ASP A 69 -26.46 26.64 28.78
CA ASP A 69 -27.79 27.25 28.91
C ASP A 69 -28.91 26.22 29.18
N ASP A 70 -28.66 24.93 28.94
CA ASP A 70 -29.65 23.86 29.11
C ASP A 70 -29.76 23.43 30.58
N ALA A 71 -30.82 23.89 31.25
CA ALA A 71 -31.11 23.57 32.64
C ALA A 71 -31.37 22.08 32.93
N SER A 72 -31.57 21.24 31.90
CA SER A 72 -31.70 19.79 32.06
C SER A 72 -30.35 19.08 32.25
N ILE A 73 -29.24 19.76 31.94
CA ILE A 73 -27.89 19.21 32.03
C ILE A 73 -27.27 19.65 33.36
N GLU A 74 -27.37 18.79 34.37
CA GLU A 74 -26.81 19.05 35.71
C GLU A 74 -25.28 19.15 35.69
N ASN A 75 -24.62 18.35 34.85
CA ASN A 75 -23.16 18.33 34.71
C ASN A 75 -22.71 18.42 33.24
N PHE A 76 -22.49 19.65 32.77
CA PHE A 76 -22.08 19.92 31.38
C PHE A 76 -20.73 19.28 31.01
N GLU A 77 -19.81 19.13 31.97
CA GLU A 77 -18.50 18.49 31.77
C GLU A 77 -18.65 17.00 31.44
N GLN A 78 -19.49 16.29 32.20
CA GLN A 78 -19.78 14.87 31.95
C GLN A 78 -20.46 14.69 30.59
N TYR A 79 -21.51 15.47 30.31
CA TYR A 79 -22.21 15.41 29.03
C TYR A 79 -21.28 15.64 27.82
N ARG A 80 -20.36 16.61 27.93
CA ARG A 80 -19.35 16.88 26.91
C ARG A 80 -18.42 15.69 26.71
N ASN A 81 -17.89 15.13 27.80
CA ASN A 81 -16.98 13.98 27.73
C ASN A 81 -17.67 12.76 27.12
N ASP A 82 -18.92 12.48 27.48
CA ASP A 82 -19.69 11.36 26.94
C ASP A 82 -19.93 11.53 25.44
N SER A 83 -20.25 12.74 25.00
CA SER A 83 -20.42 13.05 23.57
C SER A 83 -19.11 12.86 22.78
N ILE A 84 -17.98 13.32 23.33
CA ILE A 84 -16.64 13.12 22.74
C ILE A 84 -16.33 11.63 22.63
N TRP A 85 -16.47 10.88 23.72
CA TRP A 85 -16.20 9.44 23.75
C TRP A 85 -17.11 8.65 22.81
N SER A 86 -18.38 9.03 22.72
CA SER A 86 -19.34 8.43 21.77
C SER A 86 -18.89 8.66 20.33
N ASN A 87 -18.47 9.88 19.98
CA ASN A 87 -17.95 10.18 18.65
C ASN A 87 -16.64 9.45 18.35
N ILE A 88 -15.72 9.38 19.30
CA ILE A 88 -14.48 8.59 19.15
C ILE A 88 -14.81 7.11 18.92
N LYS A 89 -15.74 6.51 19.67
CA LYS A 89 -16.17 5.13 19.46
C LYS A 89 -16.78 4.91 18.07
N LYS A 90 -17.45 5.93 17.52
CA LYS A 90 -18.00 5.94 16.15
C LYS A 90 -16.99 6.29 15.06
N LEU A 91 -15.70 6.41 15.40
CA LEU A 91 -14.64 6.78 14.47
C LEU A 91 -14.68 8.23 13.97
N GLY A 92 -15.47 9.07 14.64
CA GLY A 92 -15.76 10.43 14.21
C GLY A 92 -16.57 10.50 12.92
N ARG A 93 -16.82 11.72 12.48
CA ARG A 93 -17.42 12.01 11.18
C ARG A 93 -16.33 11.99 10.11
N PRO A 94 -16.40 11.08 9.12
CA PRO A 94 -15.34 10.95 8.12
C PRO A 94 -15.32 12.19 7.21
N LYS A 95 -14.12 12.66 6.88
CA LYS A 95 -13.90 13.78 5.94
C LYS A 95 -13.16 13.34 4.69
N LEU A 96 -12.16 12.49 4.87
CA LEU A 96 -11.37 11.94 3.78
C LEU A 96 -11.06 10.49 4.11
N TYR A 97 -11.18 9.62 3.12
CA TYR A 97 -10.73 8.25 3.21
C TYR A 97 -10.10 7.82 1.90
N ASN A 98 -8.80 7.52 1.93
CA ASN A 98 -8.07 7.05 0.77
C ASN A 98 -7.42 5.70 1.10
N HIS A 99 -7.47 4.75 0.18
CA HIS A 99 -6.67 3.53 0.29
C HIS A 99 -6.05 3.14 -1.05
N SER A 100 -4.88 2.53 -0.97
CA SER A 100 -4.17 1.92 -2.08
C SER A 100 -3.92 0.45 -1.77
N ILE A 101 -4.33 -0.42 -2.67
CA ILE A 101 -4.03 -1.85 -2.67
C ILE A 101 -3.00 -2.11 -3.76
N SER A 102 -2.00 -2.94 -3.47
CA SER A 102 -1.06 -3.44 -4.46
C SER A 102 -0.75 -4.91 -4.20
N ALA A 103 -1.13 -5.77 -5.15
CA ALA A 103 -0.86 -7.19 -5.12
C ALA A 103 0.09 -7.55 -6.28
N ASN A 104 1.20 -8.19 -5.95
CA ASN A 104 2.19 -8.66 -6.92
C ASN A 104 2.24 -10.17 -6.87
N TYR A 105 1.96 -10.82 -8.00
CA TYR A 105 1.95 -12.27 -8.15
C TYR A 105 2.94 -12.73 -9.21
N THR A 106 3.97 -13.47 -8.82
CA THR A 106 4.90 -14.12 -9.75
C THR A 106 4.55 -15.60 -9.82
N LEU A 107 4.06 -16.06 -10.97
CA LEU A 107 3.62 -17.45 -11.12
C LEU A 107 4.83 -18.39 -10.92
N PRO A 108 4.79 -19.32 -9.95
CA PRO A 108 5.91 -20.22 -9.69
C PRO A 108 5.90 -21.38 -10.70
N ILE A 109 6.22 -21.08 -11.96
CA ILE A 109 6.19 -22.01 -13.10
C ILE A 109 7.24 -23.14 -12.95
N ARG A 110 8.21 -22.97 -12.04
CA ARG A 110 9.24 -23.98 -11.69
C ARG A 110 8.68 -25.31 -11.19
N TYR A 111 7.41 -25.35 -10.77
CA TYR A 111 6.75 -26.59 -10.36
C TYR A 111 6.11 -27.35 -11.52
N LEU A 112 6.02 -26.74 -12.71
CA LEU A 112 5.47 -27.37 -13.90
C LEU A 112 6.61 -27.94 -14.76
N PRO A 113 6.62 -29.25 -15.07
CA PRO A 113 7.62 -29.82 -15.94
C PRO A 113 7.52 -29.19 -17.33
N TYR A 114 8.68 -28.96 -17.93
CA TYR A 114 8.84 -28.44 -19.28
C TYR A 114 8.46 -26.97 -19.55
N MET A 115 8.19 -26.17 -18.51
CA MET A 115 7.77 -24.76 -18.65
C MET A 115 8.81 -23.71 -18.21
N ASP A 116 10.08 -24.08 -18.08
CA ASP A 116 11.18 -23.17 -17.66
C ASP A 116 11.48 -22.02 -18.64
N TRP A 117 10.85 -22.04 -19.81
CA TRP A 117 10.95 -21.02 -20.85
C TRP A 117 9.97 -19.86 -20.64
N VAL A 118 8.99 -19.99 -19.73
CA VAL A 118 7.98 -18.96 -19.45
C VAL A 118 8.23 -18.34 -18.09
N ASN A 119 8.16 -17.01 -18.00
CA ASN A 119 8.07 -16.30 -16.72
C ASN A 119 6.88 -15.34 -16.75
N ILE A 120 5.92 -15.50 -15.83
CA ILE A 120 4.72 -14.67 -15.77
C ILE A 120 4.71 -13.89 -14.45
N ARG A 121 4.62 -12.57 -14.56
CA ARG A 121 4.41 -11.65 -13.45
C ARG A 121 3.11 -10.90 -13.65
N ALA A 122 2.21 -11.00 -12.70
CA ALA A 122 0.98 -10.23 -12.64
C ALA A 122 1.07 -9.19 -11.52
N GLN A 123 0.65 -7.97 -11.80
CA GLN A 123 0.54 -6.89 -10.84
C GLN A 123 -0.88 -6.33 -10.90
N TYR A 124 -1.45 -6.13 -9.72
CA TYR A 124 -2.73 -5.48 -9.53
C TYR A 124 -2.56 -4.32 -8.57
N SER A 125 -2.91 -3.11 -8.99
CA SER A 125 -2.92 -1.93 -8.14
C SER A 125 -4.30 -1.29 -8.21
N ALA A 126 -4.86 -0.92 -7.07
CA ALA A 126 -6.14 -0.25 -7.00
C ALA A 126 -6.07 0.89 -5.98
N GLU A 127 -6.71 2.00 -6.31
CA GLU A 127 -6.82 3.17 -5.45
C GLU A 127 -8.29 3.55 -5.31
N TYR A 128 -8.67 3.90 -4.09
CA TYR A 128 -10.00 4.38 -3.77
C TYR A 128 -9.86 5.63 -2.93
N ALA A 129 -10.60 6.67 -3.30
CA ALA A 129 -10.69 7.90 -2.53
C ALA A 129 -12.16 8.26 -2.34
N TRP A 130 -12.51 8.58 -1.10
CA TRP A 130 -13.81 9.10 -0.70
C TRP A 130 -13.60 10.43 0.02
N GLU A 131 -14.33 11.45 -0.41
CA GLU A 131 -14.22 12.80 0.10
C GLU A 131 -15.62 13.30 0.49
N ALA A 132 -15.76 13.74 1.74
CA ALA A 132 -17.02 14.24 2.24
C ALA A 132 -17.36 15.59 1.62
N ALA A 133 -18.64 15.80 1.29
CA ALA A 133 -19.12 17.09 0.85
C ALA A 133 -19.02 18.18 1.94
N SER A 134 -19.06 19.43 1.50
CA SER A 134 -19.21 20.58 2.39
C SER A 134 -20.59 20.55 3.06
N LEU A 135 -20.66 20.85 4.36
CA LEU A 135 -21.93 20.97 5.09
C LEU A 135 -22.72 22.25 4.76
N VAL A 136 -22.12 23.16 3.99
CA VAL A 136 -22.77 24.43 3.60
C VAL A 136 -23.72 24.22 2.41
N VAL A 137 -23.58 23.11 1.68
CA VAL A 137 -24.35 22.83 0.46
C VAL A 137 -25.04 21.48 0.60
N ASP A 138 -26.30 21.49 1.06
CA ASP A 138 -27.10 20.28 1.29
C ASP A 138 -27.39 19.47 0.02
N SER A 139 -27.21 20.05 -1.18
CA SER A 139 -27.43 19.39 -2.45
C SER A 139 -26.21 18.63 -2.99
N LEU A 140 -25.03 18.78 -2.38
CA LEU A 140 -23.80 18.16 -2.87
C LEU A 140 -23.52 16.85 -2.11
N GLY A 141 -23.50 15.74 -2.84
CA GLY A 141 -23.13 14.43 -2.30
C GLY A 141 -21.61 14.25 -2.13
N ASN A 142 -21.22 13.21 -1.41
CA ASN A 142 -19.81 12.83 -1.24
C ASN A 142 -19.21 12.39 -2.59
N VAL A 143 -17.92 12.66 -2.78
CA VAL A 143 -17.22 12.31 -4.03
C VAL A 143 -16.45 11.01 -3.85
N ILE A 144 -16.62 10.10 -4.80
CA ILE A 144 -15.91 8.82 -4.86
C ILE A 144 -15.06 8.78 -6.11
N ARG A 145 -13.79 8.41 -5.96
CA ARG A 145 -12.86 8.13 -7.06
C ARG A 145 -12.33 6.72 -6.90
N ASN A 146 -12.34 5.96 -8.00
CA ASN A 146 -11.75 4.62 -8.06
C ASN A 146 -10.80 4.56 -9.24
N SER A 147 -9.62 3.99 -9.03
CA SER A 147 -8.63 3.71 -10.07
C SER A 147 -8.16 2.28 -9.93
N GLN A 148 -7.97 1.59 -11.05
CA GLN A 148 -7.42 0.24 -11.08
C GLN A 148 -6.42 0.11 -12.23
N ASN A 149 -5.33 -0.59 -11.96
CA ASN A 149 -4.32 -0.97 -12.93
C ASN A 149 -4.04 -2.47 -12.83
N ARG A 150 -4.05 -3.14 -13.98
CA ARG A 150 -3.82 -4.58 -14.11
C ARG A 150 -2.75 -4.77 -15.15
N GLN A 151 -1.60 -5.29 -14.73
CA GLN A 151 -0.48 -5.55 -15.62
C GLN A 151 -0.12 -7.04 -15.57
N ILE A 152 0.03 -7.64 -16.73
CA ILE A 152 0.54 -9.00 -16.86
C ILE A 152 1.74 -8.92 -17.80
N ASN A 153 2.91 -9.31 -17.29
CA ASN A 153 4.15 -9.38 -18.04
C ASN A 153 4.50 -10.86 -18.21
N ALA A 154 4.67 -11.29 -19.46
CA ALA A 154 5.09 -12.63 -19.81
C ALA A 154 6.41 -12.57 -20.58
N ASP A 155 7.49 -13.07 -19.97
CA ASP A 155 8.78 -13.22 -20.62
C ASP A 155 8.89 -14.64 -21.19
N LEU A 156 9.11 -14.76 -22.50
CA LEU A 156 9.25 -16.04 -23.20
C LEU A 156 10.69 -16.21 -23.68
N ASN A 157 11.39 -17.21 -23.16
CA ASN A 157 12.75 -17.57 -23.56
C ASN A 157 12.73 -18.73 -24.57
N PHE A 158 12.80 -18.40 -25.84
CA PHE A 158 12.75 -19.39 -26.93
C PHE A 158 13.98 -20.28 -27.01
N GLU A 159 15.15 -19.85 -26.53
CA GLU A 159 16.35 -20.69 -26.46
C GLU A 159 16.10 -21.91 -25.55
N LYS A 160 15.53 -21.66 -24.36
CA LYS A 160 15.12 -22.73 -23.44
C LYS A 160 13.98 -23.59 -23.99
N LEU A 161 13.06 -23.00 -24.76
CA LEU A 161 11.99 -23.74 -25.42
C LEU A 161 12.54 -24.72 -26.45
N TYR A 162 13.46 -24.27 -27.32
CA TYR A 162 14.05 -25.12 -28.36
C TYR A 162 14.97 -26.19 -27.77
N ASP A 163 15.68 -25.89 -26.68
CA ASP A 163 16.49 -26.86 -25.94
C ASP A 163 15.66 -27.99 -25.29
N GLN A 164 14.33 -27.83 -25.20
CA GLN A 164 13.42 -28.88 -24.74
C GLN A 164 13.27 -30.02 -25.77
N PHE A 165 13.35 -29.70 -27.05
CA PHE A 165 13.21 -30.68 -28.12
C PHE A 165 14.59 -31.24 -28.48
N GLY A 166 14.81 -32.54 -28.23
CA GLY A 166 16.12 -33.19 -28.39
C GLY A 166 16.77 -33.08 -29.79
N TYR A 167 15.96 -32.84 -30.82
CA TYR A 167 16.44 -32.55 -32.18
C TYR A 167 17.02 -31.14 -32.32
N LEU A 168 16.34 -30.12 -31.79
CA LEU A 168 16.74 -28.71 -31.85
C LEU A 168 17.90 -28.39 -30.88
N LYS A 169 17.96 -29.08 -29.74
CA LYS A 169 19.07 -29.00 -28.77
C LYS A 169 20.45 -29.33 -29.37
N LYS A 170 20.49 -30.21 -30.38
CA LYS A 170 21.74 -30.59 -31.07
C LYS A 170 22.20 -29.51 -32.06
N ILE A 171 21.28 -28.71 -32.58
CA ILE A 171 21.54 -27.62 -33.53
C ILE A 171 21.92 -26.33 -32.78
N ASN A 172 21.27 -26.07 -31.64
CA ASN A 172 21.48 -24.86 -30.84
C ASN A 172 22.77 -24.88 -30.00
N ARG A 173 23.37 -26.06 -29.78
CA ARG A 173 24.66 -26.18 -29.11
C ARG A 173 25.79 -25.93 -30.13
N PRO A 174 26.63 -24.91 -29.96
CA PRO A 174 27.81 -24.75 -30.80
C PRO A 174 28.62 -26.05 -30.73
N ALA A 175 29.02 -26.55 -31.89
CA ALA A 175 29.81 -27.77 -32.01
C ALA A 175 30.97 -27.66 -31.02
N ARG A 176 30.97 -28.54 -30.02
CA ARG A 176 31.99 -28.60 -28.97
C ARG A 176 33.32 -28.66 -29.70
N GLN A 177 34.06 -27.55 -29.74
CA GLN A 177 35.40 -27.54 -30.30
C GLN A 177 36.14 -28.59 -29.50
N LYS A 178 36.43 -29.73 -30.14
CA LYS A 178 37.35 -30.72 -29.59
C LYS A 178 38.59 -29.91 -29.28
N ALA A 179 38.88 -29.68 -28.00
CA ALA A 179 40.17 -29.21 -27.57
C ALA A 179 41.13 -30.22 -28.19
N ARG A 180 41.84 -29.79 -29.23
CA ARG A 180 42.83 -30.63 -29.91
C ARG A 180 43.82 -30.97 -28.82
N GLY A 181 43.77 -32.22 -28.36
CA GLY A 181 44.77 -32.76 -27.49
C GLY A 181 46.12 -32.50 -28.15
N ARG A 182 46.92 -31.62 -27.54
CA ARG A 182 48.35 -31.54 -27.83
C ARG A 182 48.89 -32.92 -27.50
N GLY A 183 49.08 -33.75 -28.53
CA GLY A 183 49.81 -34.98 -28.40
C GLY A 183 51.22 -34.64 -27.94
N ASN A 184 51.57 -35.06 -26.72
CA ASN A 184 52.95 -35.09 -26.28
C ASN A 184 53.66 -36.15 -27.12
N ASN A 185 54.40 -35.70 -28.12
CA ASN A 185 55.27 -36.53 -28.93
C ASN A 185 56.62 -36.61 -28.21
N THR A 186 56.71 -37.51 -27.21
CA THR A 186 58.00 -37.85 -26.61
C THR A 186 58.72 -38.76 -27.60
N ARG A 187 59.74 -38.19 -28.26
CA ARG A 187 60.62 -38.87 -29.21
C ARG A 187 61.35 -40.00 -28.48
N ASP A 188 61.03 -41.23 -28.84
CA ASP A 188 61.91 -42.37 -28.65
C ASP A 188 62.97 -42.31 -29.77
N SER A 189 64.16 -41.85 -29.40
CA SER A 189 65.33 -41.87 -30.29
C SER A 189 66.13 -43.10 -29.93
N GLY A 190 65.90 -44.17 -30.67
CA GLY A 190 66.77 -45.35 -30.63
C GLY A 190 68.17 -44.97 -31.08
N ASP A 191 69.15 -45.26 -30.24
CA ASP A 191 70.53 -45.41 -30.68
C ASP A 191 70.91 -46.88 -30.47
N LYS A 192 70.98 -47.61 -31.58
CA LYS A 192 71.66 -48.90 -31.70
C LYS A 192 72.98 -48.60 -32.39
N LYS A 193 74.10 -48.95 -31.77
CA LYS A 193 75.23 -49.60 -32.46
C LYS A 193 75.99 -50.52 -31.51
N ASP A 194 76.04 -51.78 -31.93
CA ASP A 194 76.94 -52.82 -31.44
C ASP A 194 78.30 -52.70 -32.17
N ASP A 195 79.32 -53.21 -31.49
CA ASP A 195 80.59 -53.83 -31.95
C ASP A 195 81.85 -53.02 -32.29
N LEU A 196 82.93 -53.54 -31.65
CA LEU A 196 84.40 -53.39 -31.76
C LEU A 196 85.09 -52.21 -31.05
#